data_AF-A0A843F942-F1
#
_entry.id   AF-A0A843F942-F1
#
_cell.length_a   1.000
_cell.length_b   1.000
_cell.length_c   1.000
_cell.angle_alpha   90.00
_cell.angle_beta   90.00
_cell.angle_gamma   90.00
#
_symmetry.space_group_name_H-M   'P 1'
#
loop_
_entity.id
_entity.type
_entity.pdbx_description
1 polymer ?
#
loop_
_entity_poly.entity_id
_entity_poly.type
_entity_poly.pdbx_seq_one_letter_code
_entity_poly.pdbx_strand_id
1 'polypeptide(L)'
;MVKVGEFGIALDCTLKEGNVTIQESHKIGGNELEPHLSNAIRKGQGVKLAGYDDKNQCPIVEKCSAGDKAIGYLLNSPDWREKEPTADATYGNYDESRAATVEFRAKVMQTVQLEAANSKIVVGNYIKEGTTTPDTYDKSSSATCDIALQDATASSGIKIDVLFGVY
;
A
#
# COMPACT_ATOMS: atom_id res chain seq x y z
N MET A 1 1.38 22.97 22.88
CA MET A 1 0.54 21.88 22.37
C MET A 1 0.98 21.62 20.94
N VAL A 2 1.80 20.59 20.72
CA VAL A 2 2.34 20.28 19.38
C VAL A 2 1.29 19.43 18.68
N LYS A 3 0.67 19.97 17.62
CA LYS A 3 -0.18 19.20 16.72
C LYS A 3 0.70 18.15 16.03
N VAL A 4 0.47 16.88 16.32
CA VAL A 4 1.01 15.76 15.55
C VAL A 4 -0.06 15.44 14.49
N GLY A 5 0.24 15.63 13.20
CA GLY A 5 -0.61 15.15 12.10
C GLY A 5 -1.04 16.15 11.01
N GLU A 6 -0.23 17.14 10.64
CA GLU A 6 -0.41 17.82 9.35
C GLU A 6 0.81 17.44 8.46
N PHE A 7 0.56 16.90 7.26
CA PHE A 7 1.52 16.60 6.15
C PHE A 7 2.08 15.17 5.96
N GLY A 8 1.27 14.11 6.10
CA GLY A 8 1.49 12.87 5.35
C GLY A 8 0.73 12.85 4.02
N ILE A 9 1.08 11.93 3.11
CA ILE A 9 0.32 11.73 1.86
C ILE A 9 -0.74 10.67 2.10
N ALA A 10 -2.02 11.05 2.04
CA ALA A 10 -3.14 10.12 2.18
C ALA A 10 -3.49 9.50 0.83
N LEU A 11 -3.43 8.17 0.75
CA LEU A 11 -3.86 7.41 -0.44
C LEU A 11 -4.74 6.25 -0.02
N ASP A 12 -5.75 5.97 -0.84
CA ASP A 12 -6.50 4.73 -0.71
C ASP A 12 -5.60 3.56 -1.13
N CYS A 13 -5.62 2.50 -0.33
CA CYS A 13 -4.81 1.31 -0.53
C CYS A 13 -5.68 0.07 -0.39
N THR A 14 -5.30 -0.96 -1.13
CA THR A 14 -5.83 -2.31 -0.95
C THR A 14 -5.07 -2.98 0.20
N LEU A 15 -5.77 -3.72 1.04
CA LEU A 15 -5.19 -4.33 2.24
C LEU A 15 -4.98 -5.83 2.08
N LYS A 16 -3.75 -6.27 2.38
CA LYS A 16 -3.38 -7.68 2.49
C LYS A 16 -3.45 -8.16 3.93
N GLU A 17 -4.65 -8.58 4.33
CA GLU A 17 -5.00 -8.92 5.72
C GLU A 17 -5.07 -10.44 5.99
N GLY A 18 -4.60 -11.28 5.07
CA GLY A 18 -4.73 -12.75 5.16
C GLY A 18 -6.15 -13.22 4.87
N ASN A 19 -6.50 -14.46 5.27
CA ASN A 19 -7.79 -15.13 5.00
C ASN A 19 -8.95 -14.58 5.85
N VAL A 20 -10.17 -14.67 5.33
CA VAL A 20 -11.43 -14.41 6.04
C VAL A 20 -11.99 -15.73 6.53
N THR A 21 -12.32 -15.77 7.83
CA THR A 21 -13.14 -16.81 8.44
C THR A 21 -14.41 -16.17 8.97
N ILE A 22 -15.57 -16.67 8.57
CA ILE A 22 -16.87 -16.25 9.10
C ILE A 22 -17.13 -17.06 10.37
N GLN A 23 -17.22 -16.40 11.52
CA GLN A 23 -17.46 -17.07 12.79
C GLN A 23 -18.86 -16.76 13.33
N GLU A 24 -19.44 -17.73 14.06
CA GLU A 24 -20.61 -17.55 14.90
C GLU A 24 -20.24 -16.79 16.18
N SER A 25 -19.72 -15.56 16.06
CA SER A 25 -19.47 -14.72 17.22
C SER A 25 -20.68 -13.85 17.49
N HIS A 26 -21.35 -14.07 18.63
CA HIS A 26 -22.44 -13.21 19.06
C HIS A 26 -21.91 -11.79 19.31
N LYS A 27 -22.34 -10.81 18.51
CA LYS A 27 -22.37 -9.40 18.94
C LYS A 27 -23.03 -9.34 20.32
N ILE A 28 -22.62 -8.43 21.20
CA ILE A 28 -23.33 -8.25 22.49
C ILE A 28 -24.82 -8.00 22.18
N GLY A 29 -25.66 -9.00 22.43
CA GLY A 29 -27.11 -8.96 22.17
C GLY A 29 -27.60 -9.51 20.82
N GLY A 30 -26.80 -10.19 19.99
CA GLY A 30 -27.26 -10.74 18.70
C GLY A 30 -26.58 -12.04 18.28
N ASN A 31 -27.22 -12.77 17.35
CA ASN A 31 -26.73 -14.04 16.76
C ASN A 31 -26.19 -13.85 15.33
N GLU A 32 -25.68 -12.66 15.01
CA GLU A 32 -25.17 -12.35 13.67
C GLU A 32 -23.76 -12.93 13.48
N LEU A 33 -23.49 -13.51 12.31
CA LEU A 33 -22.14 -13.93 11.91
C LEU A 33 -21.29 -12.70 11.61
N GLU A 34 -20.04 -12.68 12.09
CA GLU A 34 -19.10 -11.62 11.75
C GLU A 34 -17.84 -12.19 11.06
N PRO A 35 -17.35 -11.52 10.01
CA PRO A 35 -16.09 -11.90 9.39
C PRO A 35 -14.91 -11.55 10.29
N HIS A 36 -14.01 -12.52 10.43
CA HIS A 36 -12.74 -12.36 11.12
C HIS A 36 -11.59 -12.53 10.12
N LEU A 37 -10.72 -11.54 10.05
CA LEU A 37 -9.51 -11.56 9.22
C LEU A 37 -8.30 -12.01 10.04
N SER A 38 -7.54 -12.98 9.54
CA SER A 38 -6.42 -13.57 10.29
C SER A 38 -5.30 -12.58 10.63
N ASN A 39 -5.04 -11.60 9.76
CA ASN A 39 -4.07 -10.53 9.97
C ASN A 39 -4.73 -9.15 9.86
N ALA A 40 -5.91 -9.00 10.46
CA ALA A 40 -6.65 -7.73 10.48
C ALA A 40 -5.74 -6.54 10.85
N ILE A 41 -5.77 -5.52 10.00
CA ILE A 41 -5.11 -4.24 10.11
C ILE A 41 -6.15 -3.23 10.59
N ARG A 42 -5.80 -2.51 11.66
CA ARG A 42 -6.70 -1.55 12.31
C ARG A 42 -6.21 -0.13 12.11
N LYS A 43 -7.12 0.84 12.24
CA LYS A 43 -6.77 2.26 12.29
C LYS A 43 -5.60 2.52 13.23
N GLY A 44 -4.64 3.31 12.78
CA GLY A 44 -3.41 3.66 13.50
C GLY A 44 -2.31 2.59 13.46
N GLN A 45 -2.55 1.42 12.85
CA GLN A 45 -1.49 0.42 12.69
C GLN A 45 -0.56 0.78 11.53
N GLY A 46 0.73 0.51 11.75
CA GLY A 46 1.78 0.72 10.76
C GLY A 46 1.75 -0.36 9.68
N VAL A 47 1.95 0.08 8.44
CA VAL A 47 1.95 -0.79 7.27
C VAL A 47 3.22 -0.65 6.44
N LYS A 48 3.46 -1.65 5.60
CA LYS A 48 4.49 -1.67 4.56
C LYS A 48 3.87 -2.00 3.21
N LEU A 49 4.56 -1.65 2.14
CA LEU A 49 4.15 -2.00 0.78
C LEU A 49 4.29 -3.51 0.55
N ALA A 50 3.30 -4.10 -0.12
CA ALA A 50 3.23 -5.52 -0.45
C ALA A 50 3.05 -5.79 -1.95
N GLY A 51 2.71 -4.77 -2.75
CA GLY A 51 2.50 -4.87 -4.19
C GLY A 51 1.69 -3.71 -4.74
N TYR A 52 1.14 -3.89 -5.94
CA TYR A 52 0.24 -2.94 -6.60
C TYR A 52 -1.04 -3.65 -7.03
N ASP A 53 -2.17 -2.96 -6.91
CA ASP A 53 -3.48 -3.41 -7.37
C ASP A 53 -3.77 -2.73 -8.72
N ASP A 54 -3.58 -3.47 -9.81
CA ASP A 54 -3.79 -2.97 -11.17
C ASP A 54 -5.26 -2.65 -11.47
N LYS A 55 -6.22 -3.28 -10.78
CA LYS A 55 -7.65 -3.02 -11.01
C LYS A 55 -8.06 -1.69 -10.38
N ASN A 56 -7.67 -1.46 -9.14
CA ASN A 56 -8.01 -0.25 -8.39
C ASN A 56 -6.97 0.87 -8.54
N GLN A 57 -5.87 0.62 -9.26
CA GLN A 57 -4.78 1.57 -9.50
C GLN A 57 -4.23 2.16 -8.19
N CYS A 58 -3.94 1.29 -7.22
CA CYS A 58 -3.47 1.72 -5.91
C CYS A 58 -2.48 0.74 -5.27
N PRO A 59 -1.65 1.18 -4.31
CA PRO A 59 -0.73 0.29 -3.61
C PRO A 59 -1.48 -0.76 -2.79
N ILE A 60 -0.90 -1.96 -2.72
CA ILE A 60 -1.28 -2.99 -1.74
C ILE A 60 -0.37 -2.85 -0.53
N VAL A 61 -0.96 -2.80 0.66
CA VAL A 61 -0.22 -2.73 1.91
C VAL A 61 -0.52 -3.90 2.83
N GLU A 62 0.46 -4.30 3.64
CA GLU A 62 0.29 -5.31 4.68
C GLU A 62 0.79 -4.79 6.03
N LYS A 63 0.37 -5.46 7.10
CA LYS A 63 0.78 -5.12 8.47
C LYS A 63 2.29 -5.27 8.64
N CYS A 64 2.92 -4.30 9.30
CA CYS A 64 4.30 -4.47 9.75
C CYS A 64 4.44 -5.60 10.77
N SER A 65 5.47 -6.43 10.60
CA SER A 65 5.95 -7.39 11.59
C SER A 65 7.02 -6.76 12.49
N ALA A 66 7.43 -7.49 13.53
CA ALA A 66 8.50 -7.03 14.42
C ALA A 66 9.80 -6.80 13.63
N GLY A 67 10.33 -5.58 13.72
CA GLY A 67 11.55 -5.17 13.00
C GLY A 67 11.30 -4.48 11.65
N ASP A 68 10.07 -4.50 11.12
CA ASP A 68 9.73 -3.76 9.92
C ASP A 68 9.68 -2.25 10.18
N LYS A 69 10.14 -1.45 9.21
CA LYS A 69 9.91 -0.01 9.19
C LYS A 69 8.56 0.27 8.53
N ALA A 70 7.65 0.92 9.25
CA ALA A 70 6.38 1.36 8.69
C ALA A 70 6.59 2.50 7.68
N ILE A 71 5.98 2.38 6.50
CA ILE A 71 5.96 3.43 5.47
C ILE A 71 4.78 4.39 5.65
N GLY A 72 3.77 3.98 6.42
CA GLY A 72 2.58 4.76 6.71
C GLY A 72 1.69 4.11 7.76
N TYR A 73 0.57 4.76 8.08
CA TYR A 73 -0.41 4.29 9.06
C TYR A 73 -1.83 4.40 8.51
N LEU A 74 -2.72 3.48 8.90
CA LEU A 74 -4.13 3.55 8.51
C LEU A 74 -4.83 4.74 9.20
N LEU A 75 -5.49 5.59 8.43
CA LEU A 75 -6.25 6.76 8.93
C LEU A 75 -7.68 6.42 9.34
N ASN A 76 -8.30 5.49 8.64
CA ASN A 76 -9.67 5.04 8.84
C ASN A 76 -9.72 3.54 9.17
N SER A 77 -10.87 3.10 9.64
CA SER A 77 -11.18 1.67 9.69
C SER A 77 -11.29 1.16 8.26
N PRO A 78 -10.74 -0.02 7.94
CA PRO A 78 -10.90 -0.53 6.61
C PRO A 78 -12.33 -0.98 6.34
N ASP A 79 -12.74 -0.85 5.08
CA ASP A 79 -14.07 -1.18 4.56
C ASP A 79 -13.99 -2.13 3.35
N TRP A 80 -15.12 -2.69 2.96
CA TRP A 80 -15.27 -3.50 1.74
C TRP A 80 -15.77 -2.60 0.60
N ARG A 81 -15.02 -2.49 -0.50
CA ARG A 81 -15.35 -1.64 -1.66
C ARG A 81 -16.52 -2.16 -2.48
N GLU A 82 -16.49 -3.46 -2.82
CA GLU A 82 -17.48 -4.07 -3.73
C GLU A 82 -18.43 -5.00 -2.96
N LYS A 83 -17.88 -6.06 -2.36
CA LYS A 83 -18.67 -7.07 -1.67
C LYS A 83 -17.86 -7.72 -0.55
N GLU A 84 -18.47 -7.79 0.62
CA GLU A 84 -17.98 -8.57 1.74
C GLU A 84 -18.20 -10.08 1.50
N PRO A 85 -17.20 -10.94 1.79
CA PRO A 85 -17.37 -12.38 1.74
C PRO A 85 -18.50 -12.86 2.68
N THR A 86 -19.37 -13.73 2.17
CA THR A 86 -20.47 -14.33 2.97
C THR A 86 -20.15 -15.72 3.49
N ALA A 87 -18.94 -16.23 3.20
CA ALA A 87 -18.41 -17.51 3.64
C ALA A 87 -16.89 -17.39 3.76
N ASP A 88 -16.26 -18.36 4.42
CA ASP A 88 -14.80 -18.46 4.51
C ASP A 88 -14.16 -18.32 3.14
N ALA A 89 -13.11 -17.51 3.07
CA ALA A 89 -12.43 -17.23 1.82
C ALA A 89 -10.92 -17.07 2.05
N THR A 90 -10.15 -17.56 1.09
CA THR A 90 -8.70 -17.34 1.05
C THR A 90 -8.40 -15.96 0.48
N TYR A 91 -7.35 -15.30 0.98
CA TYR A 91 -6.79 -14.11 0.33
C TYR A 91 -6.47 -14.40 -1.14
N GLY A 92 -6.83 -13.48 -2.04
CA GLY A 92 -6.84 -13.70 -3.51
C GLY A 92 -8.24 -13.95 -4.09
N ASN A 93 -9.20 -14.35 -3.26
CA ASN A 93 -10.61 -14.47 -3.67
C ASN A 93 -11.45 -13.21 -3.38
N TYR A 94 -10.89 -12.27 -2.62
CA TYR A 94 -11.54 -11.00 -2.23
C TYR A 94 -10.53 -9.86 -1.96
N ASP A 95 -9.25 -10.09 -2.26
CA ASP A 95 -8.15 -9.20 -1.87
C ASP A 95 -8.30 -7.78 -2.41
N GLU A 96 -8.85 -7.62 -3.61
CA GLU A 96 -9.13 -6.31 -4.23
C GLU A 96 -10.32 -5.55 -3.59
N SER A 97 -11.09 -6.21 -2.71
CA SER A 97 -12.29 -5.61 -2.11
C SER A 97 -12.02 -4.95 -0.76
N ARG A 98 -10.89 -5.23 -0.11
CA ARG A 98 -10.62 -4.74 1.25
C ARG A 98 -9.71 -3.51 1.20
N ALA A 99 -10.18 -2.37 1.70
CA ALA A 99 -9.47 -1.10 1.51
C ALA A 99 -9.50 -0.19 2.73
N ALA A 100 -8.46 0.64 2.85
CA ALA A 100 -8.39 1.76 3.77
C ALA A 100 -7.54 2.88 3.17
N THR A 101 -7.68 4.08 3.74
CA THR A 101 -6.79 5.20 3.47
C THR A 101 -5.57 5.11 4.38
N VAL A 102 -4.38 5.11 3.78
CA VAL A 102 -3.09 5.11 4.47
C VAL A 102 -2.48 6.50 4.38
N GLU A 103 -2.04 7.04 5.51
CA GLU A 103 -1.17 8.21 5.56
C GLU A 103 0.29 7.74 5.44
N PHE A 104 0.88 7.95 4.27
CA PHE A 104 2.29 7.67 4.01
C PHE A 104 3.18 8.78 4.61
N ARG A 105 4.27 8.34 5.24
CA ARG A 105 5.31 9.21 5.80
C ARG A 105 6.30 9.63 4.72
N ALA A 106 5.85 10.49 3.83
CA ALA A 106 6.65 11.05 2.75
C ALA A 106 6.50 12.57 2.70
N LYS A 107 7.43 13.25 2.04
CA LYS A 107 7.31 14.70 1.82
C LYS A 107 6.33 15.04 0.71
N VAL A 108 6.35 14.27 -0.38
CA VAL A 108 5.48 14.47 -1.54
C VAL A 108 5.32 13.16 -2.32
N MET A 109 4.22 13.04 -3.05
CA MET A 109 4.04 12.02 -4.08
C MET A 109 4.03 12.70 -5.45
N GLN A 110 4.76 12.14 -6.41
CA GLN A 110 4.76 12.65 -7.78
C GLN A 110 4.75 11.49 -8.78
N THR A 111 4.02 11.68 -9.88
CA THR A 111 4.12 10.83 -11.05
C THR A 111 5.34 11.27 -11.87
N VAL A 112 6.31 10.37 -12.02
CA VAL A 112 7.59 10.66 -12.70
C VAL A 112 7.77 9.80 -13.94
N GLN A 113 8.54 10.33 -14.90
CA GLN A 113 8.89 9.66 -16.14
C GLN A 113 10.11 8.74 -15.92
N LEU A 114 10.03 7.47 -16.31
CA LEU A 114 11.17 6.57 -16.29
C LEU A 114 12.07 6.74 -17.51
N GLU A 115 13.36 6.42 -17.35
CA GLU A 115 14.27 6.28 -18.49
C GLU A 115 13.73 5.26 -19.51
N ALA A 116 13.92 5.51 -20.80
CA ALA A 116 13.49 4.58 -21.84
C ALA A 116 14.19 3.20 -21.74
N ALA A 117 15.39 3.16 -21.14
CA ALA A 117 16.15 1.96 -20.85
C ALA A 117 16.17 1.63 -19.35
N ASN A 118 15.12 1.99 -18.60
CA ASN A 118 15.03 1.76 -17.17
C ASN A 118 15.17 0.27 -16.80
N SER A 119 15.68 0.01 -15.61
CA SER A 119 15.62 -1.31 -14.98
C SER A 119 14.18 -1.65 -14.58
N LYS A 120 13.85 -2.94 -14.46
CA LYS A 120 12.55 -3.38 -13.93
C LYS A 120 12.31 -2.78 -12.54
N ILE A 121 11.19 -2.10 -12.37
CA ILE A 121 10.73 -1.54 -11.08
C ILE A 121 9.60 -2.42 -10.55
N VAL A 122 9.64 -2.66 -9.25
CA VAL A 122 8.57 -3.26 -8.47
C VAL A 122 8.26 -2.32 -7.31
N VAL A 123 7.02 -2.31 -6.84
CA VAL A 123 6.61 -1.53 -5.68
C VAL A 123 7.57 -1.72 -4.51
N GLY A 124 7.92 -0.62 -3.85
CA GLY A 124 8.87 -0.63 -2.74
C GLY A 124 10.33 -0.50 -3.16
N ASN A 125 10.67 -0.61 -4.45
CA ASN A 125 12.02 -0.32 -4.90
C ASN A 125 12.39 1.14 -4.64
N TYR A 126 13.65 1.36 -4.28
CA TYR A 126 14.24 2.69 -4.22
C TYR A 126 14.41 3.28 -5.61
N ILE A 127 14.16 4.58 -5.73
CA ILE A 127 14.23 5.35 -6.96
C ILE A 127 15.34 6.39 -6.84
N LYS A 128 15.94 6.74 -7.99
CA LYS A 128 16.91 7.82 -8.16
C LYS A 128 16.67 8.51 -9.50
N GLU A 129 17.24 9.71 -9.66
CA GLU A 129 17.32 10.37 -10.96
C GLU A 129 18.08 9.48 -11.96
N GLY A 130 17.58 9.48 -13.19
CA GLY A 130 18.21 8.88 -14.36
C GLY A 130 19.53 9.56 -14.69
N THR A 131 20.35 8.89 -15.48
CA THR A 131 21.71 9.36 -15.81
C THR A 131 21.89 9.71 -17.29
N THR A 132 20.93 9.31 -18.13
CA THR A 132 21.01 9.45 -19.58
C THR A 132 20.10 10.54 -20.11
N THR A 133 18.91 10.70 -19.53
CA THR A 133 17.90 11.66 -19.99
C THR A 133 17.53 12.62 -18.85
N PRO A 134 17.54 13.94 -19.08
CA PRO A 134 17.10 14.91 -18.08
C PRO A 134 15.67 14.63 -17.60
N ASP A 135 15.39 14.89 -16.32
CA ASP A 135 14.06 14.76 -15.69
C ASP A 135 13.42 13.37 -15.80
N THR A 136 14.25 12.33 -15.91
CA THR A 136 13.81 10.93 -15.83
C THR A 136 14.34 10.24 -14.58
N TYR A 137 13.78 9.09 -14.25
CA TYR A 137 14.12 8.31 -13.07
C TYR A 137 14.38 6.84 -13.42
N ASP A 138 15.13 6.15 -12.56
CA ASP A 138 15.34 4.71 -12.64
C ASP A 138 15.46 4.09 -11.24
N LYS A 139 15.47 2.76 -11.18
CA LYS A 139 15.73 1.98 -9.98
C LYS A 139 17.11 2.33 -9.40
N SER A 140 17.13 2.61 -8.09
CA SER A 140 18.36 2.69 -7.31
C SER A 140 18.78 1.31 -6.80
N SER A 141 20.07 1.01 -6.89
CA SER A 141 20.67 -0.19 -6.26
C SER A 141 21.01 0.02 -4.78
N SER A 142 20.95 1.27 -4.31
CA SER A 142 21.23 1.67 -2.92
C SER A 142 19.98 2.24 -2.27
N ALA A 143 19.88 2.13 -0.95
CA ALA A 143 18.77 2.71 -0.21
C ALA A 143 18.71 4.23 -0.41
N THR A 144 17.53 4.73 -0.77
CA THR A 144 17.21 6.16 -0.85
C THR A 144 15.96 6.45 -0.02
N CYS A 145 15.57 7.72 0.07
CA CYS A 145 14.30 8.08 0.68
C CYS A 145 13.14 8.05 -0.32
N ASP A 146 13.37 7.62 -1.57
CA ASP A 146 12.37 7.72 -2.63
C ASP A 146 11.95 6.33 -3.06
N ILE A 147 10.65 6.06 -3.04
CA ILE A 147 10.11 4.69 -3.14
C ILE A 147 9.02 4.65 -4.22
N ALA A 148 9.13 3.68 -5.14
CA ALA A 148 8.11 3.43 -6.14
C ALA A 148 6.82 2.87 -5.52
N LEU A 149 5.68 3.42 -5.94
CA LEU A 149 4.36 2.93 -5.59
C LEU A 149 3.72 2.05 -6.68
N GLN A 150 4.32 2.00 -7.87
CA GLN A 150 3.84 1.19 -8.99
C GLN A 150 4.96 0.31 -9.57
N ASP A 151 4.55 -0.76 -10.24
CA ASP A 151 5.44 -1.62 -11.01
C ASP A 151 5.74 -1.03 -12.40
N ALA A 152 6.92 -1.33 -12.94
CA ALA A 152 7.24 -1.04 -14.33
C ALA A 152 8.15 -2.11 -14.94
N THR A 153 7.85 -2.52 -16.16
CA THR A 153 8.75 -3.40 -16.93
C THR A 153 10.05 -2.66 -17.28
N ALA A 154 11.11 -3.44 -17.50
CA ALA A 154 12.38 -2.88 -17.98
C ALA A 154 12.19 -2.29 -19.38
N SER A 155 12.94 -1.22 -19.66
CA SER A 155 12.90 -0.49 -20.93
C SER A 155 11.50 -0.04 -21.37
N SER A 156 10.67 0.37 -20.40
CA SER A 156 9.29 0.77 -20.65
C SER A 156 9.17 2.26 -20.91
N GLY A 157 9.99 3.08 -20.25
CA GLY A 157 9.86 4.53 -20.31
C GLY A 157 8.45 5.01 -20.00
N ILE A 158 7.74 4.33 -19.09
CA ILE A 158 6.40 4.76 -18.65
C ILE A 158 6.50 5.76 -17.51
N LYS A 159 5.34 6.31 -17.12
CA LYS A 159 5.23 7.11 -15.91
C LYS A 159 4.77 6.25 -14.74
N ILE A 160 5.33 6.48 -13.56
CA ILE A 160 4.94 5.80 -12.32
C ILE A 160 4.83 6.78 -11.16
N ASP A 161 4.02 6.43 -10.16
CA ASP A 161 3.96 7.19 -8.91
C ASP A 161 5.11 6.80 -7.97
N VAL A 162 5.72 7.84 -7.38
CA VAL A 162 6.84 7.71 -6.43
C VAL A 162 6.56 8.59 -5.21
N LEU A 163 6.80 8.02 -4.03
CA LEU A 163 6.90 8.77 -2.78
C LEU A 163 8.32 9.32 -2.64
N PHE A 164 8.45 10.63 -2.49
CA PHE A 164 9.73 11.29 -2.28
C PHE A 164 9.93 11.67 -0.82
N GLY A 165 11.14 11.46 -0.32
CA GLY A 165 11.54 11.85 1.03
C GLY A 165 10.78 11.09 2.12
N VAL A 166 10.73 9.76 2.04
CA VAL A 166 10.17 8.86 3.05
C VAL A 166 11.06 8.84 4.31
N TYR A 167 10.48 9.06 5.51
CA TYR A 167 11.22 9.16 6.78
C TYR A 167 10.61 8.36 7.93
#